data_AF-A0A1Z7Z107-F1
#
_entry.id   AF-A0A1Z7Z107-F1
#
_cell.length_a   1.000
_cell.length_b   1.000
_cell.length_c   1.000
_cell.angle_alpha   90.00
_cell.angle_beta   90.00
_cell.angle_gamma   90.00
#
_symmetry.space_group_name_H-M   'P 1'
#
loop_
_entity.id
_entity.type
_entity.pdbx_description
1 polymer ?
#
loop_
_entity_poly.entity_id
_entity_poly.type
_entity_poly.pdbx_seq_one_letter_code
_entity_poly.pdbx_strand_id
1 'polypeptide(L)'
;MNSKIISSGILRAIGILLGVFILLYFLYKIQSVIIYIAIAAVVSLIGRPIILFLRRRLKFNNTLAVIATMTLLIGLLIGLIGLFIPLIVEQGHNLSLLNIDQLQVNIENLYSEIVSYFNINKIDVEQSLKESNLLSKVDFALIPNFLNALISGFGSFSIGLFSVIFISFFFLKDSKLFEDGIMTFVPDTKESRLKNSFNKIKDLLSRYFVGLIFQILILFIIYTIVLLIFGIDNAIVIAFLCALLNLIPYVGPLVSGFLMILLTMSSNLGDSFSEVMLPKTIYVMIGFIFAQLVDNFFSQPIIFSKSVKSHPLEIFLVIVIAGLLFGIVGMIVAIPSYTAIKVILKEFLSENKVVQKLTKDL
;
A
#
# COMPACT_ATOMS: atom_id res chain seq x y z
N MET A 1 -39.13 -31.41 29.61
CA MET A 1 -38.96 -30.78 28.28
C MET A 1 -39.58 -31.67 27.22
N ASN A 2 -40.40 -31.10 26.33
CA ASN A 2 -41.14 -31.87 25.31
C ASN A 2 -40.20 -32.18 24.12
N SER A 3 -40.15 -33.43 23.64
CA SER A 3 -39.23 -33.88 22.58
C SER A 3 -39.35 -33.07 21.28
N LYS A 4 -40.56 -32.57 20.97
CA LYS A 4 -40.82 -31.67 19.84
C LYS A 4 -40.13 -30.30 19.95
N ILE A 5 -39.95 -29.79 21.17
CA ILE A 5 -39.27 -28.50 21.40
C ILE A 5 -37.76 -28.66 21.17
N ILE A 6 -37.19 -29.78 21.62
CA ILE A 6 -35.77 -30.11 21.42
C ILE A 6 -35.51 -30.35 19.92
N SER A 7 -36.35 -31.14 19.24
CA SER A 7 -36.21 -31.43 17.81
C SER A 7 -36.35 -30.17 16.93
N SER A 8 -37.33 -29.30 17.20
CA SER A 8 -37.48 -28.04 16.46
C SER A 8 -36.38 -27.02 16.75
N GLY A 9 -35.84 -27.00 17.97
CA GLY A 9 -34.65 -26.24 18.33
C GLY A 9 -33.41 -26.70 17.55
N ILE A 10 -33.18 -28.02 17.49
CA ILE A 10 -32.05 -28.61 16.74
C ILE A 10 -32.19 -28.35 15.24
N LEU A 11 -33.38 -28.53 14.65
CA LEU A 11 -33.64 -28.24 13.23
C LEU A 11 -33.41 -26.76 12.89
N ARG A 12 -33.84 -25.82 13.74
CA ARG A 12 -33.55 -24.40 13.56
C ARG A 12 -32.06 -24.10 13.67
N ALA A 13 -31.37 -24.67 14.66
CA ALA A 13 -29.93 -24.49 14.82
C ALA A 13 -29.16 -25.03 13.61
N ILE A 14 -29.48 -26.24 13.12
CA ILE A 14 -28.89 -26.83 11.91
C ILE A 14 -29.20 -25.96 10.68
N GLY A 15 -30.44 -25.48 10.54
CA GLY A 15 -30.82 -24.58 9.44
C GLY A 15 -30.05 -23.27 9.45
N ILE A 16 -29.86 -22.66 10.63
CA ILE A 16 -29.06 -21.44 10.80
C ILE A 16 -27.58 -21.73 10.48
N LEU A 17 -27.02 -22.83 10.98
CA LEU A 17 -25.63 -23.22 10.72
C LEU A 17 -25.38 -23.50 9.23
N LEU A 18 -26.28 -24.23 8.57
CA LEU A 18 -26.23 -24.47 7.13
C LEU A 18 -26.36 -23.15 6.35
N GLY A 19 -27.29 -22.28 6.74
CA GLY A 19 -27.45 -20.96 6.13
C GLY A 19 -26.18 -20.12 6.25
N VAL A 20 -25.57 -20.07 7.43
CA VAL A 20 -24.29 -19.38 7.67
C VAL A 20 -23.16 -20.02 6.86
N PHE A 21 -23.08 -21.34 6.79
CA PHE A 21 -22.06 -22.05 6.01
C PHE A 21 -22.19 -21.73 4.51
N ILE A 22 -23.40 -21.80 3.96
CA ILE A 22 -23.66 -21.47 2.54
C ILE A 22 -23.31 -20.01 2.26
N LEU A 23 -23.67 -19.09 3.16
CA LEU A 23 -23.32 -17.67 3.04
C LEU A 23 -21.80 -17.46 3.05
N LEU A 24 -21.08 -18.07 3.99
CA LEU A 24 -19.62 -17.98 4.07
C LEU A 24 -18.94 -18.60 2.85
N TYR A 25 -19.44 -19.73 2.35
CA TYR A 25 -18.92 -20.37 1.14
C TYR A 25 -19.16 -19.50 -0.09
N PHE A 26 -20.34 -18.89 -0.21
CA PHE A 26 -20.64 -17.92 -1.27
C PHE A 26 -19.69 -16.71 -1.21
N LEU A 27 -19.51 -16.10 -0.03
CA LEU A 27 -18.58 -14.99 0.16
C LEU A 27 -17.13 -15.37 -0.19
N TYR A 28 -16.71 -16.58 0.18
CA TYR A 28 -15.39 -17.11 -0.20
C TYR A 28 -15.24 -17.24 -1.72
N LYS A 29 -16.29 -17.71 -2.43
CA LYS A 29 -16.28 -17.81 -3.89
C LYS A 29 -16.22 -16.46 -4.60
N ILE A 30 -16.86 -15.43 -4.04
CA ILE A 30 -16.89 -14.07 -4.63
C ILE A 30 -15.83 -13.13 -4.05
N GLN A 31 -14.87 -13.64 -3.27
CA GLN A 31 -13.88 -12.82 -2.56
C GLN A 31 -13.15 -11.83 -3.48
N SER A 32 -12.83 -12.22 -4.72
CA SER A 32 -12.16 -11.35 -5.69
C SER A 32 -13.02 -10.14 -6.06
N VAL A 33 -14.33 -10.33 -6.20
CA VAL A 33 -15.27 -9.23 -6.50
C VAL A 33 -15.36 -8.27 -5.30
N ILE A 34 -15.39 -8.81 -4.08
CA ILE A 34 -15.38 -8.00 -2.85
C ILE A 34 -14.10 -7.15 -2.78
N ILE A 35 -12.95 -7.75 -3.11
CA ILE A 35 -11.67 -7.04 -3.18
C ILE A 35 -11.71 -5.95 -4.25
N TYR A 36 -12.24 -6.22 -5.44
CA TYR A 36 -12.35 -5.20 -6.50
C TYR A 36 -13.25 -4.04 -6.08
N ILE A 37 -14.37 -4.32 -5.42
CA ILE A 37 -15.26 -3.29 -4.87
C ILE A 37 -14.53 -2.46 -3.80
N ALA A 38 -13.76 -3.11 -2.92
CA ALA A 38 -13.01 -2.43 -1.87
C ALA A 38 -11.92 -1.51 -2.45
N ILE A 39 -11.13 -1.99 -3.41
CA ILE A 39 -10.12 -1.18 -4.11
C ILE A 39 -10.81 -0.05 -4.88
N ALA A 40 -11.91 -0.33 -5.57
CA ALA A 40 -12.63 0.67 -6.33
C ALA A 40 -13.22 1.78 -5.44
N ALA A 41 -13.66 1.43 -4.23
CA ALA A 41 -14.09 2.39 -3.20
C ALA A 41 -12.92 3.28 -2.75
N VAL A 42 -11.74 2.70 -2.51
CA VAL A 42 -10.52 3.46 -2.19
C VAL A 42 -10.14 4.41 -3.33
N VAL A 43 -10.08 3.92 -4.57
CA VAL A 43 -9.77 4.73 -5.76
C VAL A 43 -10.81 5.86 -5.95
N SER A 44 -12.09 5.57 -5.74
CA SER A 44 -13.17 6.56 -5.76
C SER A 44 -12.97 7.66 -4.69
N LEU A 45 -12.57 7.28 -3.48
CA LEU A 45 -12.27 8.23 -2.41
C LEU A 45 -11.03 9.09 -2.72
N ILE A 46 -9.99 8.51 -3.35
CA ILE A 46 -8.81 9.25 -3.83
C ILE A 46 -9.20 10.23 -4.94
N GLY A 47 -10.07 9.83 -5.87
CA GLY A 47 -10.53 10.68 -6.97
C GLY A 47 -11.50 11.78 -6.54
N ARG A 48 -12.20 11.63 -5.41
CA ARG A 48 -13.23 12.57 -4.97
C ARG A 48 -12.74 14.01 -4.76
N PRO A 49 -11.60 14.28 -4.07
CA PRO A 49 -11.04 15.63 -3.98
C PRO A 49 -10.78 16.27 -5.35
N ILE A 50 -10.29 15.50 -6.31
CA ILE A 50 -10.02 15.95 -7.68
C ILE A 50 -11.34 16.35 -8.36
N ILE A 51 -12.37 15.50 -8.29
CA ILE A 51 -13.70 15.82 -8.82
C ILE A 51 -14.28 17.07 -8.18
N LEU A 52 -14.18 17.21 -6.85
CA LEU A 52 -14.68 18.40 -6.16
C LEU A 52 -13.94 19.66 -6.60
N PHE A 53 -12.63 19.59 -6.82
CA PHE A 53 -11.84 20.68 -7.37
C PHE A 53 -12.28 21.04 -8.80
N LEU A 54 -12.38 20.06 -9.71
CA LEU A 54 -12.81 20.27 -11.10
C LEU A 54 -14.23 20.85 -11.17
N ARG A 55 -15.16 20.36 -10.34
CA ARG A 55 -16.55 20.84 -10.32
C ARG A 55 -16.67 22.23 -9.70
N ARG A 56 -15.99 22.50 -8.57
CA ARG A 56 -16.15 23.77 -7.85
C ARG A 56 -15.30 24.91 -8.42
N ARG A 57 -14.07 24.63 -8.87
CA ARG A 57 -13.11 25.64 -9.32
C ARG A 57 -13.13 25.80 -10.84
N LEU A 58 -13.16 24.69 -11.60
CA LEU A 58 -13.18 24.71 -13.07
C LEU A 58 -14.59 24.61 -13.67
N LYS A 59 -15.63 24.47 -12.83
CA LYS A 59 -17.06 24.41 -13.23
C LYS A 59 -17.38 23.28 -14.21
N PHE A 60 -16.65 22.16 -14.17
CA PHE A 60 -16.96 21.00 -15.00
C PHE A 60 -18.32 20.39 -14.61
N ASN A 61 -19.05 19.86 -15.60
CA ASN A 61 -20.20 19.01 -15.31
C ASN A 61 -19.74 17.71 -14.63
N ASN A 62 -20.66 17.00 -13.95
CA ASN A 62 -20.27 15.84 -13.13
C ASN A 62 -19.57 14.75 -13.95
N THR A 63 -20.10 14.41 -15.13
CA THR A 63 -19.55 13.36 -15.98
C THR A 63 -18.14 13.71 -16.50
N LEU A 64 -17.92 14.95 -16.95
CA LEU A 64 -16.61 15.41 -17.41
C LEU A 64 -15.59 15.43 -16.28
N ALA A 65 -15.98 15.85 -15.07
CA ALA A 65 -15.12 15.81 -13.90
C ALA A 65 -14.69 14.36 -13.56
N VAL A 66 -15.61 13.41 -13.65
CA VAL A 66 -15.33 11.98 -13.41
C VAL A 66 -14.40 11.42 -14.49
N ILE A 67 -14.69 11.67 -15.78
CA ILE A 67 -13.85 11.21 -16.89
C ILE A 67 -12.44 11.78 -16.76
N ALA A 68 -12.30 13.10 -16.56
CA ALA A 68 -11.00 13.74 -16.40
C ALA A 68 -10.22 13.19 -15.19
N THR A 69 -10.91 12.91 -14.08
CA THR A 69 -10.29 12.30 -12.89
C THR A 69 -9.83 10.87 -13.17
N MET A 70 -10.65 10.06 -13.82
CA MET A 70 -10.28 8.69 -14.18
C MET A 70 -9.12 8.66 -15.17
N THR A 71 -9.12 9.54 -16.18
CA THR A 71 -8.00 9.70 -17.12
C THR A 71 -6.73 10.10 -16.38
N LEU A 72 -6.80 11.02 -15.42
CA LEU A 72 -5.65 11.41 -14.60
C LEU A 72 -5.12 10.23 -13.76
N LEU A 73 -5.99 9.48 -13.08
CA LEU A 73 -5.58 8.34 -12.25
C LEU A 73 -5.00 7.19 -13.08
N ILE A 74 -5.59 6.88 -14.23
CA ILE A 74 -5.08 5.88 -15.18
C ILE A 74 -3.75 6.36 -15.78
N GLY A 75 -3.66 7.64 -16.15
CA GLY A 75 -2.43 8.24 -16.65
C GLY A 75 -1.30 8.21 -15.62
N LEU A 76 -1.59 8.48 -14.35
CA LEU A 76 -0.64 8.32 -13.25
C LEU A 76 -0.20 6.86 -13.08
N LEU A 77 -1.12 5.89 -13.18
CA LEU A 77 -0.79 4.47 -13.10
C LEU A 77 0.11 4.03 -14.27
N ILE A 78 -0.22 4.42 -15.50
CA ILE A 78 0.57 4.12 -16.71
C ILE A 78 1.93 4.81 -16.63
N GLY A 79 1.97 6.08 -16.23
CA GLY A 79 3.21 6.84 -16.04
C GLY A 79 4.10 6.20 -14.98
N LEU A 80 3.51 5.75 -13.87
CA LEU A 80 4.20 4.99 -12.83
C LEU A 80 4.81 3.72 -13.41
N ILE A 81 4.04 2.88 -14.08
CA ILE A 81 4.57 1.65 -14.72
C ILE A 81 5.67 2.00 -15.74
N GLY A 82 5.48 3.07 -16.52
CA GLY A 82 6.45 3.55 -17.51
C GLY A 82 7.78 4.00 -16.90
N LEU A 83 7.77 4.61 -15.70
CA LEU A 83 9.00 5.00 -14.99
C LEU A 83 9.82 3.80 -14.52
N PHE A 84 9.18 2.64 -14.29
CA PHE A 84 9.89 1.43 -13.88
C PHE A 84 10.62 0.73 -15.02
N ILE A 85 10.14 0.87 -16.26
CA ILE A 85 10.77 0.22 -17.43
C ILE A 85 12.26 0.60 -17.55
N PRO A 86 12.65 1.88 -17.62
CA PRO A 86 14.06 2.25 -17.73
C PRO A 86 14.85 1.84 -16.48
N LEU A 87 14.28 1.96 -15.28
CA LEU A 87 14.94 1.51 -14.05
C LEU A 87 15.26 0.01 -14.08
N ILE A 88 14.32 -0.83 -14.52
CA ILE A 88 14.50 -2.28 -14.63
C ILE A 88 15.49 -2.61 -15.75
N VAL A 89 15.43 -1.90 -16.88
CA VAL A 89 16.35 -2.11 -18.00
C VAL A 89 17.77 -1.73 -17.63
N GLU A 90 17.98 -0.57 -17.02
CA GLU A 90 19.30 -0.08 -16.64
C GLU A 90 19.90 -0.90 -15.50
N GLN A 91 19.11 -1.22 -14.46
CA GLN A 91 19.59 -2.13 -13.42
C GLN A 91 19.79 -3.54 -13.95
N GLY A 92 18.91 -4.02 -14.82
CA GLY A 92 19.07 -5.31 -15.49
C GLY A 92 20.32 -5.33 -16.36
N HIS A 93 20.67 -4.22 -17.03
CA HIS A 93 21.88 -4.07 -17.84
C HIS A 93 23.14 -3.99 -16.96
N ASN A 94 23.12 -3.20 -15.87
CA ASN A 94 24.19 -3.16 -14.88
C ASN A 94 24.42 -4.53 -14.24
N LEU A 95 23.35 -5.33 -14.07
CA LEU A 95 23.41 -6.70 -13.55
C LEU A 95 23.75 -7.76 -14.61
N SER A 96 23.51 -7.52 -15.90
CA SER A 96 23.71 -8.50 -16.99
C SER A 96 24.95 -8.26 -17.84
N LEU A 97 25.48 -7.04 -17.88
CA LEU A 97 26.84 -6.76 -18.36
C LEU A 97 27.90 -7.32 -17.41
N LEU A 98 27.52 -7.60 -16.15
CA LEU A 98 28.28 -8.46 -15.29
C LEU A 98 28.18 -9.88 -15.86
N ASN A 99 29.24 -10.30 -16.56
CA ASN A 99 29.56 -11.72 -16.69
C ASN A 99 29.32 -12.35 -15.31
N ILE A 100 28.59 -13.47 -15.20
CA ILE A 100 28.30 -14.06 -13.88
C ILE A 100 29.60 -14.30 -13.09
N ASP A 101 30.68 -14.62 -13.81
CA ASP A 101 32.05 -14.70 -13.30
C ASP A 101 32.56 -13.37 -12.72
N GLN A 102 32.22 -12.24 -13.33
CA GLN A 102 32.61 -10.89 -12.94
C GLN A 102 31.75 -10.33 -11.80
N LEU A 103 30.45 -10.70 -11.72
CA LEU A 103 29.62 -10.48 -10.53
C LEU A 103 30.18 -11.25 -9.35
N GLN A 104 30.57 -12.50 -9.56
CA GLN A 104 31.19 -13.33 -8.52
C GLN A 104 32.50 -12.67 -8.03
N VAL A 105 33.38 -12.23 -8.94
CA VAL A 105 34.59 -11.50 -8.58
C VAL A 105 34.29 -10.19 -7.87
N ASN A 106 33.28 -9.41 -8.30
CA ASN A 106 32.91 -8.16 -7.62
C ASN A 106 32.34 -8.41 -6.22
N ILE A 107 31.55 -9.46 -6.03
CA ILE A 107 31.06 -9.87 -4.71
C ILE A 107 32.23 -10.35 -3.85
N GLU A 108 33.17 -11.12 -4.40
CA GLU A 108 34.38 -11.59 -3.72
C GLU A 108 35.31 -10.42 -3.32
N ASN A 109 35.42 -9.39 -4.18
CA ASN A 109 36.18 -8.17 -3.91
C ASN A 109 35.48 -7.33 -2.84
N LEU A 110 34.18 -7.08 -2.97
CA LEU A 110 33.38 -6.39 -1.96
C LEU A 110 33.46 -7.10 -0.61
N TYR A 111 33.42 -8.43 -0.63
CA TYR A 111 33.61 -9.30 0.52
C TYR A 111 34.99 -9.11 1.15
N SER A 112 36.05 -9.11 0.34
CA SER A 112 37.41 -8.88 0.82
C SER A 112 37.60 -7.49 1.45
N GLU A 113 36.96 -6.47 0.85
CA GLU A 113 36.99 -5.08 1.33
C GLU A 113 36.22 -4.92 2.63
N ILE A 114 35.01 -5.50 2.75
CA ILE A 114 34.21 -5.51 3.98
C ILE A 114 34.96 -6.19 5.12
N VAL A 115 35.50 -7.39 4.88
CA VAL A 115 36.22 -8.17 5.91
C VAL A 115 37.48 -7.45 6.37
N SER A 116 38.21 -6.83 5.42
CA SER A 116 39.39 -6.02 5.73
C SER A 116 39.03 -4.75 6.51
N TYR A 117 37.93 -4.09 6.17
CA TYR A 117 37.50 -2.84 6.80
C TYR A 117 36.98 -3.05 8.24
N PHE A 118 36.20 -4.11 8.47
CA PHE A 118 35.67 -4.44 9.80
C PHE A 118 36.59 -5.33 10.64
N ASN A 119 37.79 -5.65 10.13
CA ASN A 119 38.79 -6.49 10.80
C ASN A 119 38.24 -7.86 11.25
N ILE A 120 37.31 -8.42 10.46
CA ILE A 120 36.66 -9.70 10.75
C ILE A 120 37.63 -10.83 10.38
N ASN A 121 37.72 -11.88 11.19
CA ASN A 121 38.59 -13.02 10.89
C ASN A 121 38.18 -13.66 9.56
N LYS A 122 39.04 -13.53 8.53
CA LYS A 122 38.81 -14.03 7.15
C LYS A 122 38.40 -15.51 7.10
N ILE A 123 38.86 -16.32 8.05
CA ILE A 123 38.71 -17.78 8.08
C ILE A 123 37.27 -18.20 8.46
N ASP A 124 36.63 -17.57 9.45
CA ASP A 124 35.28 -17.95 9.90
C ASP A 124 34.19 -17.59 8.88
N VAL A 125 34.39 -16.49 8.13
CA VAL A 125 33.37 -15.98 7.21
C VAL A 125 33.50 -16.61 5.82
N GLU A 126 34.72 -16.91 5.36
CA GLU A 126 34.94 -17.56 4.06
C GLU A 126 34.44 -19.00 4.09
N GLN A 127 34.62 -19.67 5.23
CA GLN A 127 34.05 -20.99 5.50
C GLN A 127 32.52 -20.92 5.63
N SER A 128 31.96 -19.91 6.32
CA SER A 128 30.50 -19.69 6.40
C SER A 128 29.84 -19.41 5.04
N LEU A 129 30.50 -18.69 4.13
CA LEU A 129 29.98 -18.40 2.79
C LEU A 129 30.06 -19.60 1.84
N LYS A 130 31.18 -20.35 1.87
CA LYS A 130 31.35 -21.59 1.10
C LYS A 130 30.40 -22.70 1.61
N GLU A 131 30.19 -22.81 2.91
CA GLU A 131 29.28 -23.81 3.51
C GLU A 131 27.80 -23.42 3.38
N SER A 132 27.46 -22.12 3.35
CA SER A 132 26.06 -21.68 3.29
C SER A 132 25.42 -21.83 1.91
N ASN A 133 26.21 -22.07 0.85
CA ASN A 133 25.74 -22.17 -0.53
C ASN A 133 24.91 -20.93 -0.95
N LEU A 134 25.12 -19.78 -0.30
CA LEU A 134 24.27 -18.59 -0.46
C LEU A 134 24.20 -18.11 -1.90
N LEU A 135 25.33 -18.10 -2.62
CA LEU A 135 25.38 -17.70 -4.04
C LEU A 135 24.68 -18.71 -4.97
N SER A 136 24.74 -20.01 -4.66
CA SER A 136 23.99 -21.05 -5.39
C SER A 136 22.49 -21.10 -5.04
N LYS A 137 22.09 -20.47 -3.92
CA LYS A 137 20.69 -20.30 -3.48
C LYS A 137 20.09 -18.98 -3.92
N VAL A 138 20.89 -18.03 -4.43
CA VAL A 138 20.37 -16.91 -5.21
C VAL A 138 19.86 -17.50 -6.50
N ASP A 139 18.58 -17.84 -6.48
CA ASP A 139 17.89 -18.31 -7.67
C ASP A 139 17.83 -17.13 -8.65
N PHE A 140 18.78 -17.06 -9.58
CA PHE A 140 18.76 -16.06 -10.66
C PHE A 140 17.53 -16.24 -11.55
N ALA A 141 16.78 -17.35 -11.42
CA ALA A 141 15.44 -17.48 -11.97
C ALA A 141 14.40 -16.63 -11.22
N LEU A 142 14.69 -15.98 -10.09
CA LEU A 142 13.77 -15.05 -9.40
C LEU A 142 13.34 -13.90 -10.31
N ILE A 143 14.24 -13.34 -11.11
CA ILE A 143 13.90 -12.25 -12.05
C ILE A 143 13.06 -12.79 -13.21
N PRO A 144 13.46 -13.84 -13.95
CA PRO A 144 12.62 -14.51 -14.94
C PRO A 144 11.27 -15.02 -14.38
N ASN A 145 11.22 -15.56 -13.17
CA ASN A 145 10.01 -16.07 -12.52
C ASN A 145 9.12 -14.92 -12.06
N PHE A 146 9.68 -13.81 -11.58
CA PHE A 146 8.95 -12.58 -11.31
C PHE A 146 8.36 -12.01 -12.61
N LEU A 147 9.16 -11.91 -13.68
CA LEU A 147 8.70 -11.45 -14.99
C LEU A 147 7.65 -12.40 -15.59
N ASN A 148 7.83 -13.71 -15.49
CA ASN A 148 6.85 -14.72 -15.92
C ASN A 148 5.59 -14.68 -15.05
N ALA A 149 5.70 -14.44 -13.74
CA ALA A 149 4.55 -14.24 -12.85
C ALA A 149 3.79 -12.97 -13.21
N LEU A 150 4.49 -11.88 -13.54
CA LEU A 150 3.86 -10.66 -14.08
C LEU A 150 3.13 -10.97 -15.39
N ILE A 151 3.79 -11.63 -16.36
CA ILE A 151 3.23 -11.99 -17.67
C ILE A 151 2.05 -12.96 -17.56
N SER A 152 2.15 -14.01 -16.74
CA SER A 152 1.04 -14.94 -16.47
C SER A 152 -0.10 -14.30 -15.68
N GLY A 153 0.24 -13.30 -14.84
CA GLY A 153 -0.70 -12.51 -14.05
C GLY A 153 -1.49 -11.53 -14.89
N PHE A 154 -0.99 -11.10 -16.06
CA PHE A 154 -1.65 -10.10 -16.92
C PHE A 154 -3.09 -10.49 -17.29
N GLY A 155 -3.39 -11.76 -17.59
CA GLY A 155 -4.75 -12.19 -17.94
C GLY A 155 -5.76 -11.97 -16.80
N SER A 156 -5.43 -12.42 -15.58
CA SER A 156 -6.25 -12.18 -14.38
C SER A 156 -6.21 -10.72 -13.90
N PHE A 157 -5.08 -10.05 -14.09
CA PHE A 157 -4.85 -8.67 -13.72
C PHE A 157 -5.67 -7.72 -14.60
N SER A 158 -5.81 -7.99 -15.90
CA SER A 158 -6.64 -7.19 -16.80
C SER A 158 -8.11 -7.20 -16.41
N ILE A 159 -8.67 -8.35 -16.02
CA ILE A 159 -10.06 -8.44 -15.55
C ILE A 159 -10.23 -7.66 -14.24
N GLY A 160 -9.32 -7.83 -13.29
CA GLY A 160 -9.35 -7.11 -12.01
C GLY A 160 -9.20 -5.60 -12.19
N LEU A 161 -8.22 -5.16 -12.98
CA LEU A 161 -7.97 -3.76 -13.28
C LEU A 161 -9.15 -3.11 -14.00
N PHE A 162 -9.70 -3.77 -15.03
CA PHE A 162 -10.90 -3.30 -15.70
C PHE A 162 -12.09 -3.20 -14.75
N SER A 163 -12.30 -4.21 -13.90
CA SER A 163 -13.37 -4.21 -12.90
C SER A 163 -13.22 -3.05 -11.91
N VAL A 164 -12.01 -2.83 -11.39
CA VAL A 164 -11.72 -1.71 -10.48
C VAL A 164 -11.99 -0.37 -11.17
N ILE A 165 -11.47 -0.15 -12.38
CA ILE A 165 -11.68 1.07 -13.15
C ILE A 165 -13.17 1.31 -13.40
N PHE A 166 -13.89 0.27 -13.83
CA PHE A 166 -15.32 0.34 -14.13
C PHE A 166 -16.15 0.65 -12.88
N ILE A 167 -15.94 -0.09 -11.78
CA ILE A 167 -16.65 0.14 -10.52
C ILE A 167 -16.32 1.53 -9.96
N SER A 168 -15.05 1.95 -10.00
CA SER A 168 -14.64 3.30 -9.56
C SER A 168 -15.32 4.39 -10.36
N PHE A 169 -15.45 4.23 -11.68
CA PHE A 169 -16.15 5.18 -12.52
C PHE A 169 -17.61 5.35 -12.06
N PHE A 170 -18.34 4.27 -11.82
CA PHE A 170 -19.73 4.34 -11.34
C PHE A 170 -19.83 4.87 -9.91
N PHE A 171 -18.92 4.50 -9.02
CA PHE A 171 -18.88 5.04 -7.66
C PHE A 171 -18.65 6.56 -7.64
N LEU A 172 -17.84 7.06 -8.57
CA LEU A 172 -17.56 8.49 -8.71
C LEU A 172 -18.69 9.24 -9.40
N LYS A 173 -19.24 8.67 -10.48
CA LYS A 173 -20.32 9.27 -11.27
C LYS A 173 -21.62 9.32 -10.49
N ASP A 174 -22.01 8.19 -9.91
CA ASP A 174 -23.32 7.94 -9.34
C ASP A 174 -23.21 7.59 -7.86
N SER A 175 -22.46 8.41 -7.10
CA SER A 175 -22.17 8.17 -5.67
C SER A 175 -23.39 7.99 -4.76
N LYS A 176 -24.59 8.39 -5.22
CA LYS A 176 -25.86 8.17 -4.50
C LYS A 176 -26.47 6.80 -4.76
N LEU A 177 -26.30 6.23 -5.96
CA LEU A 177 -26.89 4.95 -6.35
C LEU A 177 -26.48 3.82 -5.41
N PHE A 178 -25.21 3.82 -4.99
CA PHE A 178 -24.70 2.85 -4.01
C PHE A 178 -25.23 3.12 -2.60
N GLU A 179 -25.32 4.39 -2.18
CA GLU A 179 -25.86 4.76 -0.86
C GLU A 179 -27.34 4.39 -0.75
N ASP A 180 -28.12 4.77 -1.75
CA ASP A 180 -29.55 4.49 -1.85
C ASP A 180 -29.80 2.97 -1.89
N GLY A 181 -28.96 2.22 -2.63
CA GLY A 181 -28.99 0.76 -2.66
C GLY A 181 -28.80 0.13 -1.27
N ILE A 182 -27.83 0.61 -0.48
CA ILE A 182 -27.65 0.12 0.90
C ILE A 182 -28.81 0.57 1.80
N MET A 183 -29.33 1.78 1.61
CA MET A 183 -30.47 2.29 2.38
C MET A 183 -31.71 1.42 2.23
N THR A 184 -31.94 0.78 1.07
CA THR A 184 -33.10 -0.15 0.90
C THR A 184 -33.10 -1.37 1.82
N PHE A 185 -31.94 -1.77 2.36
CA PHE A 185 -31.83 -2.91 3.28
C PHE A 185 -31.90 -2.49 4.76
N VAL A 186 -31.97 -1.19 5.05
CA VAL A 186 -31.97 -0.66 6.41
C VAL A 186 -33.37 -0.17 6.78
N PRO A 187 -33.90 -0.53 7.97
CA PRO A 187 -35.18 0.00 8.43
C PRO A 187 -35.18 1.53 8.52
N ASP A 188 -36.28 2.18 8.14
CA ASP A 188 -36.44 3.65 8.12
C ASP A 188 -35.98 4.34 9.41
N THR A 189 -36.22 3.70 10.56
CA THR A 189 -35.80 4.19 11.89
C THR A 189 -34.29 4.40 12.04
N LYS A 190 -33.46 3.74 11.21
CA LYS A 190 -32.00 3.80 11.23
C LYS A 190 -31.39 4.49 9.99
N GLU A 191 -32.21 4.93 9.05
CA GLU A 191 -31.76 5.52 7.78
C GLU A 191 -30.92 6.79 8.01
N SER A 192 -31.38 7.68 8.90
CA SER A 192 -30.68 8.92 9.24
C SER A 192 -29.28 8.65 9.82
N ARG A 193 -29.16 7.65 10.70
CA ARG A 193 -27.89 7.19 11.29
C ARG A 193 -26.94 6.66 10.21
N LEU A 194 -27.45 5.83 9.30
CA LEU A 194 -26.63 5.31 8.19
C LEU A 194 -26.13 6.43 7.28
N LYS A 195 -27.00 7.38 6.93
CA LYS A 195 -26.66 8.54 6.08
C LYS A 195 -25.61 9.44 6.74
N ASN A 196 -25.74 9.69 8.03
CA ASN A 196 -24.73 10.42 8.81
C ASN A 196 -23.38 9.69 8.81
N SER A 197 -23.41 8.36 8.97
CA SER A 197 -22.21 7.52 8.91
C SER A 197 -21.51 7.65 7.56
N PHE A 198 -22.22 7.52 6.44
CA PHE A 198 -21.63 7.66 5.10
C PHE A 198 -21.01 9.04 4.88
N ASN A 199 -21.71 10.11 5.24
CA ASN A 199 -21.20 11.47 5.10
C ASN A 199 -19.93 11.69 5.92
N LYS A 200 -19.90 11.19 7.15
CA LYS A 200 -18.75 11.29 8.05
C LYS A 200 -17.56 10.47 7.53
N ILE A 201 -17.78 9.25 7.04
CA ILE A 201 -16.75 8.40 6.44
C ILE A 201 -16.15 9.10 5.22
N LYS A 202 -17.00 9.59 4.30
CA LYS A 202 -16.56 10.31 3.09
C LYS A 202 -15.70 11.53 3.46
N ASP A 203 -16.08 12.29 4.47
CA ASP A 203 -15.35 13.48 4.91
C ASP A 203 -13.99 13.16 5.56
N LEU A 204 -13.94 12.19 6.48
CA LEU A 204 -12.68 11.76 7.11
C LEU A 204 -11.71 11.17 6.08
N LEU A 205 -12.21 10.29 5.21
CA LEU A 205 -11.38 9.64 4.20
C LEU A 205 -10.94 10.60 3.09
N SER A 206 -11.76 11.57 2.70
CA SER A 206 -11.31 12.59 1.74
C SER A 206 -10.15 13.41 2.31
N ARG A 207 -10.20 13.81 3.58
CA ARG A 207 -9.10 14.53 4.24
C ARG A 207 -7.86 13.66 4.37
N TYR A 208 -8.02 12.38 4.71
CA TYR A 208 -6.95 11.40 4.77
C TYR A 208 -6.23 11.26 3.42
N PHE A 209 -6.95 11.03 2.32
CA PHE A 209 -6.32 10.87 1.01
C PHE A 209 -5.68 12.15 0.48
N VAL A 210 -6.26 13.33 0.77
CA VAL A 210 -5.59 14.61 0.48
C VAL A 210 -4.27 14.71 1.26
N GLY A 211 -4.29 14.34 2.54
CA GLY A 211 -3.09 14.28 3.37
C GLY A 211 -2.03 13.34 2.82
N LEU A 212 -2.41 12.15 2.35
CA LEU A 212 -1.49 11.20 1.70
C LEU A 212 -0.88 11.76 0.41
N ILE A 213 -1.65 12.47 -0.42
CA ILE A 213 -1.10 13.10 -1.63
C ILE A 213 -0.02 14.14 -1.27
N PHE A 214 -0.27 14.97 -0.26
CA PHE A 214 0.73 15.90 0.25
C PHE A 214 1.95 15.20 0.84
N GLN A 215 1.73 14.10 1.58
CA GLN A 215 2.80 13.29 2.14
C GLN A 215 3.74 12.75 1.06
N ILE A 216 3.16 12.11 0.03
CA ILE A 216 3.90 11.55 -1.10
C ILE A 216 4.66 12.67 -1.82
N LEU A 217 4.03 13.83 -2.04
CA LEU A 217 4.68 14.95 -2.71
C LEU A 217 5.87 15.49 -1.91
N ILE A 218 5.73 15.69 -0.60
CA ILE A 218 6.80 16.17 0.28
C ILE A 218 7.97 15.19 0.28
N LEU A 219 7.69 13.90 0.49
CA LEU A 219 8.71 12.86 0.50
C LEU A 219 9.40 12.72 -0.86
N PHE A 220 8.63 12.75 -1.95
CA PHE A 220 9.17 12.69 -3.30
C PHE A 220 10.16 13.83 -3.57
N ILE A 221 9.82 15.06 -3.18
CA ILE A 221 10.71 16.22 -3.35
C ILE A 221 11.99 16.05 -2.52
N ILE A 222 11.87 15.70 -1.23
CA ILE A 222 13.04 15.54 -0.35
C ILE A 222 13.94 14.41 -0.85
N TYR A 223 13.38 13.24 -1.19
CA TYR A 223 14.16 12.12 -1.70
C TYR A 223 14.82 12.43 -3.04
N THR A 224 14.12 13.12 -3.95
CA THR A 224 14.70 13.54 -5.23
C THR A 224 15.89 14.46 -5.01
N ILE A 225 15.76 15.45 -4.13
CA ILE A 225 16.86 16.38 -3.80
C ILE A 225 18.05 15.61 -3.21
N VAL A 226 17.81 14.74 -2.23
CA VAL A 226 18.88 13.94 -1.59
C VAL A 226 19.61 13.10 -2.64
N LEU A 227 18.89 12.34 -3.46
CA LEU A 227 19.48 11.46 -4.46
C LEU A 227 20.23 12.23 -5.57
N LEU A 228 19.70 13.38 -6.01
CA LEU A 228 20.38 14.23 -7.00
C LEU A 228 21.66 14.87 -6.45
N ILE A 229 21.67 15.31 -5.19
CA ILE A 229 22.88 15.88 -4.54
C ILE A 229 24.02 14.86 -4.53
N PHE A 230 23.72 13.58 -4.29
CA PHE A 230 24.72 12.50 -4.25
C PHE A 230 24.96 11.83 -5.61
N GLY A 231 24.35 12.35 -6.69
CA GLY A 231 24.56 11.87 -8.05
C GLY A 231 24.11 10.43 -8.25
N ILE A 232 22.98 10.03 -7.65
CA ILE A 232 22.43 8.68 -7.82
C ILE A 232 21.63 8.61 -9.11
N ASP A 233 21.97 7.66 -9.97
CA ASP A 233 21.25 7.40 -11.21
C ASP A 233 19.79 7.03 -10.94
N ASN A 234 18.90 7.43 -11.86
CA ASN A 234 17.46 7.24 -11.69
C ASN A 234 16.85 7.84 -10.41
N ALA A 235 17.50 8.87 -9.82
CA ALA A 235 17.06 9.55 -8.60
C ALA A 235 15.55 9.82 -8.53
N ILE A 236 14.96 10.32 -9.63
CA ILE A 236 13.52 10.63 -9.70
C ILE A 236 12.66 9.38 -9.55
N VAL A 237 13.02 8.29 -10.25
CA VAL A 237 12.25 7.04 -10.19
C VAL A 237 12.34 6.42 -8.80
N ILE A 238 13.56 6.37 -8.24
CA ILE A 238 13.81 5.83 -6.90
C ILE A 238 13.06 6.64 -5.84
N ALA A 239 13.15 7.97 -5.89
CA ALA A 239 12.45 8.87 -4.99
C ALA A 239 10.93 8.68 -5.05
N PHE A 240 10.38 8.57 -6.26
CA PHE A 240 8.95 8.38 -6.46
C PHE A 240 8.48 7.04 -5.91
N LEU A 241 9.23 5.96 -6.16
CA LEU A 241 8.94 4.64 -5.61
C LEU A 241 8.96 4.65 -4.09
N CYS A 242 10.01 5.21 -3.50
CA CYS A 242 10.15 5.31 -2.05
C CYS A 242 9.01 6.14 -1.44
N ALA A 243 8.66 7.28 -2.05
CA ALA A 243 7.55 8.10 -1.60
C ALA A 243 6.20 7.37 -1.71
N LEU A 244 5.96 6.62 -2.79
CA LEU A 244 4.73 5.84 -2.97
C LEU A 244 4.60 4.74 -1.93
N LEU A 245 5.69 4.02 -1.62
CA LEU A 245 5.67 2.94 -0.61
C LEU A 245 5.26 3.46 0.76
N ASN A 246 5.57 4.72 1.09
CA ASN A 246 5.14 5.37 2.34
C ASN A 246 3.61 5.53 2.46
N LEU A 247 2.82 5.20 1.43
CA LEU A 247 1.36 5.11 1.53
C LEU A 247 0.92 4.08 2.58
N ILE A 248 1.68 2.99 2.76
CA ILE A 248 1.45 2.00 3.82
C ILE A 248 2.28 2.41 5.05
N PRO A 249 1.66 2.92 6.13
CA PRO A 249 2.42 3.41 7.27
C PRO A 249 3.23 2.30 7.95
N TYR A 250 4.38 2.68 8.50
CA TYR A 250 5.37 1.80 9.16
C TYR A 250 6.06 0.80 8.23
N VAL A 251 5.32 0.08 7.41
CA VAL A 251 5.85 -0.88 6.44
C VAL A 251 6.54 -0.17 5.27
N GLY A 252 5.91 0.87 4.75
CA GLY A 252 6.42 1.71 3.66
C GLY A 252 7.81 2.30 3.93
N PRO A 253 8.02 3.00 5.06
CA PRO A 253 9.34 3.47 5.47
C PRO A 253 10.40 2.36 5.52
N LEU A 254 10.06 1.19 6.06
CA LEU A 254 11.01 0.08 6.17
C LEU A 254 11.41 -0.46 4.80
N VAL A 255 10.42 -0.73 3.94
CA VAL A 255 10.66 -1.25 2.58
C VAL A 255 11.38 -0.20 1.72
N SER A 256 10.98 1.06 1.80
CA SER A 256 11.63 2.15 1.06
C SER A 256 13.06 2.40 1.53
N GLY A 257 13.35 2.31 2.84
CA GLY A 257 14.71 2.42 3.34
C GLY A 257 15.62 1.29 2.83
N PHE A 258 15.11 0.05 2.85
CA PHE A 258 15.83 -1.09 2.27
C PHE A 258 16.09 -0.91 0.77
N LEU A 259 15.06 -0.51 0.00
CA LEU A 259 15.21 -0.23 -1.43
C LEU A 259 16.18 0.92 -1.69
N MET A 260 16.12 1.99 -0.91
CA MET A 260 17.03 3.14 -1.05
C MET A 260 18.49 2.70 -0.90
N ILE A 261 18.79 1.87 0.10
CA ILE A 261 20.13 1.28 0.31
C ILE A 261 20.53 0.45 -0.90
N LEU A 262 19.68 -0.51 -1.29
CA LEU A 262 19.98 -1.46 -2.36
C LEU A 262 20.22 -0.73 -3.70
N LEU A 263 19.38 0.24 -4.02
CA LEU A 263 19.45 0.98 -5.28
C LEU A 263 20.61 1.97 -5.30
N THR A 264 20.93 2.61 -4.18
CA THR A 264 22.10 3.49 -4.05
C THR A 264 23.41 2.72 -4.14
N MET A 265 23.48 1.54 -3.52
CA MET A 265 24.66 0.67 -3.61
C MET A 265 24.80 0.11 -5.03
N SER A 266 23.70 -0.34 -5.63
CA SER A 266 23.70 -0.89 -6.99
C SER A 266 24.06 0.15 -8.06
N SER A 267 23.74 1.43 -7.88
CA SER A 267 24.10 2.46 -8.86
C SER A 267 25.61 2.77 -8.87
N ASN A 268 26.35 2.36 -7.84
CA ASN A 268 27.80 2.60 -7.73
C ASN A 268 28.58 1.27 -7.79
N LEU A 269 28.01 0.24 -8.44
CA LEU A 269 28.67 -1.04 -8.70
C LEU A 269 29.89 -0.80 -9.61
N GLY A 270 31.09 -1.00 -9.06
CA GLY A 270 32.36 -0.78 -9.76
C GLY A 270 33.26 0.29 -9.14
N ASP A 271 32.71 1.12 -8.25
CA ASP A 271 33.50 2.03 -7.41
C ASP A 271 34.00 1.33 -6.14
N SER A 272 35.05 1.88 -5.51
CA SER A 272 35.58 1.39 -4.22
C SER A 272 34.48 1.35 -3.15
N PHE A 273 34.34 0.21 -2.46
CA PHE A 273 33.32 0.04 -1.42
C PHE A 273 33.53 1.04 -0.29
N SER A 274 34.77 1.13 0.21
CA SER A 274 35.11 1.92 1.38
C SER A 274 35.16 3.42 1.10
N GLU A 275 35.59 3.83 -0.09
CA GLU A 275 35.80 5.25 -0.40
C GLU A 275 34.57 5.93 -1.01
N VAL A 276 33.74 5.20 -1.75
CA VAL A 276 32.64 5.78 -2.52
C VAL A 276 31.29 5.19 -2.14
N MET A 277 31.13 3.87 -2.25
CA MET A 277 29.82 3.22 -2.15
C MET A 277 29.23 3.34 -0.74
N LEU A 278 30.02 3.01 0.29
CA LEU A 278 29.60 3.07 1.68
C LEU A 278 29.33 4.51 2.16
N PRO A 279 30.25 5.48 1.96
CA PRO A 279 30.00 6.88 2.34
C PRO A 279 28.78 7.49 1.64
N LYS A 280 28.62 7.33 0.31
CA LYS A 280 27.44 7.83 -0.41
C LYS A 280 26.15 7.24 0.13
N THR A 281 26.11 5.93 0.37
CA THR A 281 24.93 5.25 0.92
C THR A 281 24.60 5.78 2.32
N ILE A 282 25.60 6.00 3.18
CA ILE A 282 25.39 6.60 4.50
C ILE A 282 24.80 8.01 4.37
N TYR A 283 25.34 8.86 3.48
CA TYR A 283 24.81 10.22 3.30
C TYR A 283 23.39 10.25 2.75
N VAL A 284 23.08 9.38 1.77
CA VAL A 284 21.71 9.20 1.27
C VAL A 284 20.79 8.75 2.41
N MET A 285 21.24 7.83 3.27
CA MET A 285 20.46 7.35 4.40
C MET A 285 20.24 8.41 5.49
N ILE A 286 21.21 9.32 5.70
CA ILE A 286 20.99 10.49 6.56
C ILE A 286 19.88 11.37 5.98
N GLY A 287 19.91 11.63 4.67
CA GLY A 287 18.83 12.34 3.98
C GLY A 287 17.48 11.62 4.06
N PHE A 288 17.48 10.29 3.94
CA PHE A 288 16.29 9.47 4.11
C PHE A 288 15.70 9.58 5.52
N ILE A 289 16.54 9.46 6.55
CA ILE A 289 16.14 9.61 7.96
C ILE A 289 15.58 11.02 8.19
N PHE A 290 16.23 12.06 7.64
CA PHE A 290 15.72 13.42 7.73
C PHE A 290 14.31 13.54 7.12
N ALA A 291 14.08 12.99 5.93
CA ALA A 291 12.76 12.98 5.31
C ALA A 291 11.72 12.24 6.18
N GLN A 292 12.11 11.11 6.79
CA GLN A 292 11.24 10.34 7.68
C GLN A 292 10.95 11.10 8.99
N LEU A 293 11.88 11.89 9.51
CA LEU A 293 11.61 12.79 10.64
C LEU A 293 10.59 13.85 10.23
N VAL A 294 10.74 14.47 9.04
CA VAL A 294 9.74 15.40 8.52
C VAL A 294 8.37 14.73 8.41
N ASP A 295 8.31 13.51 7.89
CA ASP A 295 7.07 12.74 7.81
C ASP A 295 6.43 12.48 9.17
N ASN A 296 7.21 11.95 10.11
CA ASN A 296 6.75 11.56 11.44
C ASN A 296 6.29 12.76 12.29
N PHE A 297 6.93 13.92 12.15
CA PHE A 297 6.61 15.10 12.95
C PHE A 297 5.59 16.05 12.30
N PHE A 298 5.48 16.07 10.97
CA PHE A 298 4.59 17.00 10.26
C PHE A 298 3.45 16.28 9.54
N SER A 299 3.76 15.37 8.63
CA SER A 299 2.76 14.71 7.79
C SER A 299 1.84 13.80 8.61
N GLN A 300 2.40 12.86 9.37
CA GLN A 300 1.64 11.84 10.08
C GLN A 300 0.65 12.41 11.12
N PRO A 301 1.00 13.43 11.94
CA PRO A 301 0.03 14.02 12.87
C PRO A 301 -1.14 14.72 12.15
N ILE A 302 -0.88 15.34 11.00
CA ILE A 302 -1.93 15.97 10.19
C ILE A 302 -2.84 14.91 9.57
N ILE A 303 -2.27 13.78 9.13
CA ILE A 303 -3.02 12.71 8.47
C ILE A 303 -3.80 11.88 9.49
N PHE A 304 -3.13 11.26 10.46
CA PHE A 304 -3.79 10.29 11.36
C PHE A 304 -4.55 10.95 12.50
N SER A 305 -4.01 12.00 13.12
CA SER A 305 -4.66 12.63 14.27
C SER A 305 -5.74 13.62 13.85
N LYS A 306 -5.54 14.42 12.79
CA LYS A 306 -6.54 15.41 12.34
C LYS A 306 -7.54 14.87 11.32
N SER A 307 -7.15 13.91 10.47
CA SER A 307 -8.05 13.40 9.41
C SER A 307 -8.77 12.11 9.80
N VAL A 308 -8.04 11.09 10.28
CA VAL A 308 -8.64 9.78 10.65
C VAL A 308 -9.02 9.72 12.15
N LYS A 309 -8.54 10.66 12.95
CA LYS A 309 -8.80 10.79 14.39
C LYS A 309 -8.61 9.47 15.13
N SER A 310 -7.45 8.86 14.88
CA SER A 310 -7.09 7.56 15.45
C SER A 310 -5.66 7.61 15.95
N HIS A 311 -5.40 6.92 17.06
CA HIS A 311 -4.08 6.87 17.66
C HIS A 311 -3.11 6.10 16.74
N PRO A 312 -1.83 6.52 16.60
CA PRO A 312 -0.85 5.81 15.76
C PRO A 312 -0.76 4.30 16.06
N LEU A 313 -0.82 3.91 17.34
CA LEU A 313 -0.86 2.50 17.76
C LEU A 313 -2.07 1.72 17.20
N GLU A 314 -3.26 2.33 17.13
CA GLU A 314 -4.44 1.69 16.53
C GLU A 314 -4.19 1.42 15.06
N ILE A 315 -3.65 2.41 14.34
CA ILE A 315 -3.34 2.32 12.91
C ILE A 315 -2.30 1.21 12.67
N PHE A 316 -1.24 1.16 13.46
CA PHE A 316 -0.23 0.10 13.40
C PHE A 316 -0.86 -1.30 13.55
N LEU A 317 -1.65 -1.52 14.60
CA LEU A 317 -2.27 -2.82 14.87
C LEU A 317 -3.23 -3.24 13.74
N VAL A 318 -4.04 -2.31 13.23
CA VAL A 318 -4.97 -2.58 12.12
C VAL A 318 -4.21 -2.97 10.85
N ILE A 319 -3.12 -2.27 10.52
CA ILE A 319 -2.30 -2.61 9.35
C ILE A 319 -1.69 -4.00 9.48
N VAL A 320 -1.14 -4.34 10.65
CA VAL A 320 -0.55 -5.66 10.90
C VAL A 320 -1.62 -6.75 10.77
N ILE A 321 -2.77 -6.58 11.42
CA ILE A 321 -3.88 -7.55 11.34
C ILE A 321 -4.37 -7.71 9.91
N ALA A 322 -4.63 -6.60 9.20
CA ALA A 322 -5.09 -6.65 7.82
C ALA A 322 -4.05 -7.26 6.87
N GLY A 323 -2.76 -6.99 7.11
CA GLY A 323 -1.65 -7.58 6.39
C GLY A 323 -1.53 -9.09 6.59
N LEU A 324 -1.72 -9.58 7.82
CA LEU A 324 -1.73 -11.01 8.12
C LEU A 324 -2.93 -11.74 7.47
N LEU A 325 -4.09 -11.08 7.39
CA LEU A 325 -5.31 -11.69 6.86
C LEU A 325 -5.42 -11.63 5.33
N PHE A 326 -5.01 -10.51 4.72
CA PHE A 326 -5.27 -10.22 3.30
C PHE A 326 -4.03 -9.74 2.54
N GLY A 327 -2.83 -9.87 3.13
CA GLY A 327 -1.57 -9.47 2.51
C GLY A 327 -1.48 -7.96 2.22
N ILE A 328 -0.78 -7.60 1.15
CA ILE A 328 -0.54 -6.22 0.74
C ILE A 328 -1.85 -5.46 0.49
N VAL A 329 -2.84 -6.13 -0.12
CA VAL A 329 -4.17 -5.53 -0.37
C VAL A 329 -4.84 -5.18 0.97
N GLY A 330 -4.73 -6.05 1.97
CA GLY A 330 -5.21 -5.78 3.33
C GLY A 330 -4.58 -4.53 3.93
N MET A 331 -3.26 -4.39 3.83
CA MET A 331 -2.53 -3.24 4.37
C MET A 331 -2.98 -1.91 3.73
N ILE A 332 -3.24 -1.89 2.42
CA ILE A 332 -3.68 -0.68 1.71
C ILE A 332 -5.10 -0.26 2.14
N VAL A 333 -6.01 -1.24 2.30
CA VAL A 333 -7.42 -0.97 2.62
C VAL A 333 -7.65 -0.88 4.15
N ALA A 334 -6.65 -1.20 4.97
CA ALA A 334 -6.69 -1.23 6.43
C ALA A 334 -7.29 0.04 7.04
N ILE A 335 -6.72 1.21 6.72
CA ILE A 335 -7.09 2.49 7.31
C ILE A 335 -8.50 2.93 6.85
N PRO A 336 -8.84 2.89 5.54
CA PRO A 336 -10.19 3.15 5.07
C PRO A 336 -11.25 2.28 5.74
N SER A 337 -11.03 0.97 5.78
CA SER A 337 -11.95 0.01 6.40
C SER A 337 -12.10 0.25 7.90
N TYR A 338 -10.99 0.46 8.62
CA TYR A 338 -11.03 0.75 10.05
C TYR A 338 -11.79 2.02 10.35
N THR A 339 -11.55 3.09 9.59
CA THR A 339 -12.28 4.36 9.73
C THR A 339 -13.78 4.16 9.51
N ALA A 340 -14.16 3.41 8.47
CA ALA A 340 -15.55 3.10 8.17
C ALA A 340 -16.23 2.32 9.30
N ILE A 341 -15.58 1.25 9.78
CA ILE A 341 -16.07 0.45 10.90
C ILE A 341 -16.22 1.31 12.16
N LYS A 342 -15.20 2.12 12.48
CA LYS A 342 -15.19 2.99 13.67
C LYS A 342 -16.36 3.98 13.66
N VAL A 343 -16.65 4.61 12.52
CA VAL A 343 -17.78 5.53 12.38
C VAL A 343 -19.13 4.80 12.50
N ILE A 344 -19.30 3.66 11.84
CA ILE A 344 -20.54 2.87 11.92
C ILE A 344 -20.78 2.42 13.36
N LEU A 345 -19.75 1.92 14.05
CA LEU A 345 -19.87 1.52 15.46
C LEU A 345 -20.28 2.70 16.34
N LYS A 346 -19.73 3.90 16.13
CA LYS A 346 -20.10 5.10 16.90
C LYS A 346 -21.59 5.43 16.76
N GLU A 347 -22.13 5.33 15.55
CA GLU A 347 -23.51 5.75 15.27
C GLU A 347 -24.55 4.70 15.72
N PHE A 348 -24.21 3.41 15.62
CA PHE A 348 -25.15 2.31 15.89
C PHE A 348 -24.99 1.69 17.29
N LEU A 349 -23.80 1.76 17.88
CA LEU A 349 -23.47 1.15 19.18
C LEU A 349 -22.88 2.20 20.16
N SER A 350 -23.43 3.43 20.13
CA SER A 350 -22.99 4.54 20.96
C SER A 350 -23.05 4.27 22.47
N GLU A 351 -23.85 3.29 22.91
CA GLU A 351 -24.02 2.92 24.33
C GLU A 351 -22.90 1.98 24.84
N ASN A 352 -22.12 1.36 23.93
CA ASN A 352 -21.07 0.43 24.32
C ASN A 352 -19.82 1.19 24.82
N LYS A 353 -19.39 0.91 26.06
CA LYS A 353 -18.22 1.56 26.69
C LYS A 353 -16.92 1.42 25.89
N VAL A 354 -16.71 0.30 25.21
CA VAL A 354 -15.53 0.06 24.36
C VAL A 354 -15.59 0.95 23.12
N VAL A 355 -16.76 1.01 22.48
CA VAL A 355 -16.99 1.87 21.30
C VAL A 355 -16.81 3.33 21.69
N GLN A 356 -17.33 3.78 22.83
CA GLN A 356 -17.15 5.15 23.31
C GLN A 356 -15.68 5.52 23.53
N LYS A 357 -14.86 4.62 24.10
CA LYS A 357 -13.43 4.87 24.30
C LYS A 357 -12.68 4.98 22.98
N LEU A 358 -12.90 4.03 22.06
CA LEU A 358 -12.23 4.03 20.76
C LEU A 358 -12.68 5.21 19.88
N THR A 359 -13.93 5.63 19.99
CA THR A 359 -14.54 6.66 19.11
C THR A 359 -14.60 8.05 19.73
N LYS A 360 -13.93 8.25 20.88
CA LYS A 360 -13.96 9.51 21.64
C LYS A 360 -13.58 10.73 20.82
N ASP A 361 -12.62 10.57 19.91
CA ASP A 361 -12.09 11.69 19.12
C ASP A 361 -12.91 11.99 17.84
N LEU A 362 -13.80 11.08 17.40
CA LEU A 362 -14.52 11.15 16.12
C LEU A 362 -15.47 12.35 15.96
#